data_AF-G5DYE4-F1
#
_entry.id   AF-G5DYE4-F1
#
_cell.length_a   1.000
_cell.length_b   1.000
_cell.length_c   1.000
_cell.angle_alpha   90.00
_cell.angle_beta   90.00
_cell.angle_gamma   90.00
#
_symmetry.space_group_name_H-M   'P 1'
#
loop_
_entity.id
_entity.type
_entity.pdbx_description
1 polymer ?
#
loop_
_entity_poly.entity_id
_entity_poly.type
_entity_poly.pdbx_seq_one_letter_code
_entity_poly.pdbx_strand_id
1 'polypeptide(L)'
;RLKNQQREYEAQYQYREHIQVFIDRFRYNANRASQVQSKLKLLEKLPEIKPVEKDKKVILRFPDGFEKFSPPILQLDEVDFWYSSNPIFKNFSVSADLDSRICVVGENGAGKSTMLKLLMGGLSPSQGIRHAHRNLKIGYFSQHHVDQLDEYRHQLGSYGISGELAVRPVASLSGGKSRVAFAQMTM
;
A
#
# COMPACT_ATOMS: atom_id res chain seq x y z
N ARG A 1 6.13 4.01 15.57
CA ARG A 1 6.66 2.62 15.76
C ARG A 1 8.10 2.51 15.30
N LEU A 2 8.43 2.71 14.01
CA LEU A 2 9.82 2.70 13.50
C LEU A 2 10.79 3.62 14.26
N LYS A 3 10.38 4.85 14.58
CA LYS A 3 11.20 5.81 15.36
C LYS A 3 11.53 5.32 16.77
N ASN A 4 10.65 4.54 17.40
CA ASN A 4 10.90 3.97 18.73
C ASN A 4 11.85 2.77 18.64
N GLN A 5 11.62 1.88 17.68
CA GLN A 5 12.52 0.74 17.41
C GLN A 5 13.93 1.20 17.05
N GLN A 6 14.05 2.30 16.29
CA GLN A 6 15.34 2.87 15.93
C GLN A 6 16.06 3.48 17.15
N ARG A 7 15.33 4.15 18.05
CA ARG A 7 15.89 4.65 19.32
C ARG A 7 16.32 3.53 20.25
N GLU A 8 15.54 2.46 20.36
CA GLU A 8 15.88 1.27 21.15
C GLU A 8 17.12 0.58 20.59
N TYR A 9 17.22 0.46 19.26
CA TYR A 9 18.39 -0.05 18.55
C TYR A 9 19.64 0.79 18.85
N GLU A 10 19.56 2.11 18.68
CA GLU A 10 20.66 3.04 18.94
C GLU A 10 21.11 2.99 20.41
N ALA A 11 20.16 2.93 21.35
CA ALA A 11 20.44 2.82 22.77
C ALA A 11 21.14 1.50 23.13
N GLN A 12 20.69 0.37 22.56
CA GLN A 12 21.35 -0.93 22.76
C GLN A 12 22.76 -0.96 22.16
N TYR A 13 22.95 -0.32 21.00
CA TYR A 13 24.25 -0.20 20.35
C TYR A 13 25.24 0.60 21.21
N GLN A 14 24.85 1.80 21.65
CA GLN A 14 25.67 2.65 22.51
C GLN A 14 26.00 1.98 23.85
N TYR A 15 25.05 1.24 24.43
CA TYR A 15 25.27 0.52 25.68
C TYR A 15 26.34 -0.58 25.53
N ARG A 16 26.31 -1.33 24.43
CA ARG A 16 27.34 -2.32 24.11
C ARG A 16 28.71 -1.69 23.87
N GLU A 17 28.78 -0.62 23.08
CA GLU A 17 30.03 0.09 22.83
C GLU A 17 30.65 0.61 24.14
N HIS A 18 29.84 1.20 25.01
CA HIS A 18 30.32 1.70 26.30
C HIS A 18 30.92 0.58 27.17
N ILE A 19 30.29 -0.60 27.20
CA ILE A 19 30.82 -1.76 27.92
C ILE A 19 32.13 -2.25 27.28
N GLN A 20 32.18 -2.32 25.96
CA GLN A 20 33.35 -2.76 25.21
C GLN A 20 34.57 -1.85 25.47
N VAL A 21 34.39 -0.53 25.39
CA VAL A 21 35.44 0.46 25.69
C VAL A 21 35.97 0.31 27.12
N PHE A 22 35.10 0.01 28.09
CA PHE A 22 35.51 -0.24 29.47
C PHE A 22 36.35 -1.51 29.59
N ILE A 23 35.93 -2.60 28.94
CA ILE A 23 36.65 -3.87 28.92
C ILE A 23 38.03 -3.67 28.32
N ASP A 24 38.12 -3.04 27.14
CA ASP A 24 39.38 -2.85 26.42
C ASP A 24 40.36 -1.95 27.19
N ARG A 25 39.85 -0.90 27.83
CA ARG A 25 40.67 0.03 28.64
C ARG A 25 41.24 -0.61 29.90
N PHE A 26 40.52 -1.53 30.53
CA PHE A 26 40.89 -2.08 31.83
C PHE A 26 41.26 -3.58 31.81
N ARG A 27 41.33 -4.20 30.63
CA ARG A 27 41.64 -5.63 30.44
C ARG A 27 42.96 -6.07 31.09
N TYR A 28 43.95 -5.18 31.10
CA TYR A 28 45.29 -5.45 31.64
C TYR A 28 45.51 -4.92 33.07
N ASN A 29 44.47 -4.35 33.70
CA ASN A 29 44.58 -3.82 35.05
C ASN A 29 44.15 -4.87 36.08
N ALA A 30 45.11 -5.42 36.82
CA ALA A 30 44.88 -6.45 37.83
C ALA A 30 43.87 -6.04 38.92
N ASN A 31 43.85 -4.76 39.31
CA ASN A 31 42.94 -4.25 40.35
C ASN A 31 41.47 -4.18 39.90
N ARG A 32 41.19 -4.27 38.59
CA ARG A 32 39.82 -4.20 38.02
C ARG A 32 39.37 -5.48 37.32
N ALA A 33 40.14 -6.57 37.46
CA ALA A 33 39.89 -7.84 36.79
C ALA A 33 38.47 -8.39 37.07
N SER A 34 37.97 -8.31 38.31
CA SER A 34 36.63 -8.78 38.67
C SER A 34 35.51 -7.98 37.97
N GLN A 35 35.69 -6.67 37.84
CA GLN A 35 34.73 -5.79 37.15
C GLN A 35 34.72 -6.04 35.64
N VAL A 36 35.90 -6.23 35.04
CA VAL A 36 36.04 -6.58 33.62
C VAL A 36 35.37 -7.92 33.33
N GLN A 37 35.58 -8.94 34.17
CA GLN A 37 34.92 -10.24 33.99
C GLN A 37 33.40 -10.17 34.14
N SER A 38 32.89 -9.38 35.08
CA SER A 38 31.45 -9.15 35.24
C SER A 38 30.84 -8.49 33.99
N LYS A 39 31.51 -7.46 33.45
CA LYS A 39 31.09 -6.75 32.24
C LYS A 39 31.19 -7.62 30.97
N LEU A 40 32.19 -8.51 30.89
CA LEU A 40 32.34 -9.48 29.81
C LEU A 40 31.14 -10.45 29.78
N LYS A 41 30.78 -11.02 30.94
CA LYS A 41 29.58 -11.89 31.06
C LYS A 41 28.28 -11.14 30.76
N LEU A 42 28.22 -9.86 31.09
CA LEU A 42 27.05 -9.03 30.78
C LEU A 42 26.94 -8.80 29.27
N LEU A 43 28.06 -8.56 28.58
CA LEU A 43 28.11 -8.39 27.12
C LEU A 43 27.67 -9.67 26.37
N GLU A 44 28.09 -10.84 26.85
CA GLU A 44 27.70 -12.16 26.30
C GLU A 44 26.20 -12.45 26.47
N LYS A 45 25.58 -11.97 27.56
CA LYS A 45 24.16 -12.16 27.84
C LYS A 45 23.24 -11.17 27.14
N LEU A 46 23.78 -10.11 26.55
CA LEU A 46 22.95 -9.14 25.84
C LEU A 46 22.36 -9.78 24.58
N PRO A 47 21.07 -9.59 24.27
CA PRO A 47 20.43 -10.15 23.08
C PRO A 47 21.08 -9.59 21.80
N GLU A 48 21.21 -10.39 20.75
CA GLU A 48 21.79 -9.93 19.47
C GLU A 48 21.01 -8.73 18.90
N ILE A 49 21.73 -7.70 18.45
CA ILE A 49 21.10 -6.53 17.84
C ILE A 49 20.65 -6.91 16.42
N LYS A 50 19.34 -6.99 16.20
CA LYS A 50 18.81 -7.12 14.84
C LYS A 50 18.69 -5.71 14.23
N PRO A 51 19.26 -5.46 13.03
CA PRO A 51 19.06 -4.19 12.35
C PRO A 51 17.55 -3.97 12.12
N VAL A 52 17.09 -2.73 12.34
CA VAL A 52 15.74 -2.35 11.96
C VAL A 52 15.66 -2.42 10.43
N GLU A 53 15.08 -3.49 9.91
CA GLU A 53 14.80 -3.62 8.48
C GLU A 53 13.86 -2.47 8.09
N LYS A 54 14.40 -1.51 7.32
CA LYS A 54 13.55 -0.48 6.71
C LYS A 54 12.71 -1.19 5.66
N ASP A 55 11.39 -1.13 5.82
CA ASP A 55 10.47 -1.56 4.77
C ASP A 55 10.94 -0.98 3.43
N LYS A 56 11.17 -1.85 2.44
CA LYS A 56 11.59 -1.43 1.10
C LYS A 56 10.59 -0.40 0.58
N LYS A 57 11.07 0.77 0.14
CA LYS A 57 10.22 1.76 -0.53
C LYS A 57 9.70 1.14 -1.82
N VAL A 58 8.42 0.79 -1.84
CA VAL A 58 7.74 0.29 -3.05
C VAL A 58 7.26 1.50 -3.84
N ILE A 59 7.80 1.67 -5.04
CA ILE A 59 7.30 2.65 -6.00
C ILE A 59 6.33 1.93 -6.92
N LEU A 60 5.06 2.26 -6.81
CA LEU A 60 4.02 1.78 -7.72
C LEU A 60 4.17 2.56 -9.03
N ARG A 61 4.49 1.86 -10.12
CA ARG A 61 4.53 2.43 -11.47
C ARG A 61 3.44 1.76 -12.29
N PHE A 62 2.61 2.56 -12.93
CA PHE A 62 1.71 2.08 -13.96
C PHE A 62 2.50 1.95 -15.27
N PRO A 63 2.05 1.11 -16.23
CA PRO A 63 2.66 1.04 -17.54
C PRO A 63 2.63 2.41 -18.22
N ASP A 64 3.81 2.89 -18.63
CA ASP A 64 3.96 4.11 -19.42
C ASP A 64 3.89 3.77 -20.92
N GLY A 65 3.54 4.75 -21.76
CA GLY A 65 3.51 4.58 -23.23
C GLY A 65 2.14 4.23 -23.83
N PHE A 66 1.06 4.52 -23.11
CA PHE A 66 -0.29 4.45 -23.70
C PHE A 66 -0.48 5.55 -24.75
N GLU A 67 -1.26 5.24 -25.78
CA GLU A 67 -1.66 6.20 -26.81
C GLU A 67 -2.48 7.31 -26.15
N LYS A 68 -2.11 8.57 -26.39
CA LYS A 68 -2.87 9.71 -25.86
C LYS A 68 -4.17 9.84 -26.62
N PHE A 69 -5.29 9.73 -25.91
CA PHE A 69 -6.62 9.89 -26.48
C PHE A 69 -7.01 11.37 -26.56
N SER A 70 -7.66 11.75 -27.65
CA SER A 70 -8.35 13.05 -27.73
C SER A 70 -9.62 13.01 -26.87
N PRO A 71 -9.95 14.07 -26.14
CA PRO A 71 -11.23 14.20 -25.44
C PRO A 71 -12.44 14.07 -26.39
N PRO A 72 -13.61 13.59 -25.92
CA PRO A 72 -13.88 13.10 -24.56
C PRO A 72 -13.43 11.65 -24.35
N ILE A 73 -12.72 11.41 -23.24
CA ILE A 73 -12.12 10.09 -22.94
C ILE A 73 -13.11 9.22 -22.18
N LEU A 74 -13.65 9.76 -21.10
CA LEU A 74 -14.69 9.11 -20.31
C LEU A 74 -15.64 10.18 -19.78
N GLN A 75 -16.92 10.08 -20.12
CA GLN A 75 -17.92 11.07 -19.74
C GLN A 75 -19.29 10.42 -19.55
N LEU A 76 -20.04 10.92 -18.57
CA LEU A 76 -21.48 10.79 -18.46
C LEU A 76 -22.06 12.17 -18.78
N ASP A 77 -23.08 12.21 -19.63
CA ASP A 77 -23.74 13.44 -20.03
C ASP A 77 -25.25 13.33 -19.84
N GLU A 78 -25.80 14.25 -19.05
CA GLU A 78 -27.21 14.38 -18.68
C GLU A 78 -27.82 13.04 -18.22
N VAL A 79 -27.05 12.29 -17.42
CA VAL A 79 -27.43 10.93 -17.03
C VAL A 79 -28.45 10.94 -15.90
N ASP A 80 -29.56 10.24 -16.14
CA ASP A 80 -30.46 9.77 -15.09
C ASP A 80 -30.25 8.28 -14.84
N PHE A 81 -30.32 7.87 -13.58
CA PHE A 81 -30.23 6.45 -13.24
C PHE A 81 -31.08 6.09 -12.02
N TRP A 82 -31.82 4.99 -12.13
CA TRP A 82 -32.58 4.35 -11.06
C TRP A 82 -32.50 2.83 -11.19
N TYR A 83 -32.50 2.12 -10.06
CA TYR A 83 -32.61 0.65 -10.08
C TYR A 83 -34.05 0.17 -10.26
N SER A 84 -35.02 0.92 -9.70
CA SER A 84 -36.42 0.54 -9.69
C SER A 84 -37.31 1.76 -9.93
N SER A 85 -37.64 2.51 -8.89
CA SER A 85 -38.58 3.63 -8.94
C SER A 85 -37.97 4.96 -8.50
N ASN A 86 -37.03 4.93 -7.55
CA ASN A 86 -36.40 6.15 -7.05
C ASN A 86 -35.09 6.46 -7.81
N PRO A 87 -34.98 7.66 -8.41
CA PRO A 87 -33.77 8.09 -9.11
C PRO A 87 -32.64 8.37 -8.13
N ILE A 88 -31.51 7.72 -8.38
CA ILE A 88 -30.25 7.91 -7.65
C ILE A 88 -29.53 9.13 -8.23
N PHE A 89 -29.53 9.25 -9.56
CA PHE A 89 -28.99 10.39 -10.28
C PHE A 89 -30.07 11.02 -11.16
N LYS A 90 -30.09 12.35 -11.20
CA LYS A 90 -30.89 13.16 -12.11
C LYS A 90 -30.02 14.21 -12.76
N ASN A 91 -30.05 14.29 -14.08
CA ASN A 91 -29.31 15.21 -14.93
C ASN A 91 -27.84 15.32 -14.51
N PHE A 92 -27.18 14.17 -14.34
CA PHE A 92 -25.82 14.09 -13.84
C PHE A 92 -24.81 14.03 -15.00
N SER A 93 -23.98 15.06 -15.12
CA SER A 93 -22.85 15.09 -16.05
C SER A 93 -21.52 15.08 -15.29
N VAL A 94 -20.60 14.22 -15.72
CA VAL A 94 -19.22 14.17 -15.22
C VAL A 94 -18.29 13.72 -16.33
N SER A 95 -17.13 14.34 -16.44
CA SER A 95 -16.08 13.94 -17.39
C SER A 95 -14.76 13.68 -16.68
N ALA A 96 -13.94 12.83 -17.28
CA ALA A 96 -12.58 12.52 -16.85
C ALA A 96 -11.65 12.49 -18.07
N ASP A 97 -10.56 13.23 -17.98
CA ASP A 97 -9.48 13.31 -18.96
C ASP A 97 -8.24 12.55 -18.47
N LEU A 98 -7.17 12.47 -19.29
CA LEU A 98 -5.94 11.72 -18.95
C LEU A 98 -5.26 12.19 -17.66
N ASP A 99 -5.34 13.49 -17.36
CA ASP A 99 -4.69 14.10 -16.20
C ASP A 99 -5.63 14.26 -15.00
N SER A 100 -6.87 13.80 -15.12
CA SER A 100 -7.88 13.97 -14.08
C SER A 100 -7.57 13.13 -12.83
N ARG A 101 -7.59 13.78 -11.67
CA ARG A 101 -7.54 13.14 -10.35
C ARG A 101 -8.82 13.47 -9.60
N ILE A 102 -9.78 12.54 -9.65
CA ILE A 102 -11.13 12.77 -9.13
C ILE A 102 -11.30 12.02 -7.81
N CYS A 103 -11.74 12.74 -6.77
CA CYS A 103 -12.13 12.15 -5.50
C CYS A 103 -13.64 12.29 -5.33
N VAL A 104 -14.32 11.17 -5.08
CA VAL A 104 -15.78 11.13 -4.93
C VAL A 104 -16.11 10.96 -3.47
N VAL A 105 -16.74 11.98 -2.89
CA VAL A 105 -17.13 12.02 -1.47
C VAL A 105 -18.65 12.06 -1.34
N GLY A 106 -19.15 11.55 -0.22
CA GLY A 106 -20.59 11.50 0.06
C GLY A 106 -20.90 10.43 1.09
N GLU A 107 -22.12 10.44 1.60
CA GLU A 107 -22.59 9.47 2.61
C GLU A 107 -22.69 8.05 2.05
N ASN A 108 -22.73 7.06 2.95
CA ASN A 108 -22.99 5.68 2.55
C ASN A 108 -24.41 5.59 1.97
N GLY A 109 -24.54 4.97 0.79
CA GLY A 109 -25.82 4.92 0.07
C GLY A 109 -26.06 6.07 -0.91
N ALA A 110 -25.22 7.13 -0.93
CA ALA A 110 -25.35 8.25 -1.87
C ALA A 110 -25.08 7.92 -3.36
N GLY A 111 -24.90 6.64 -3.71
CA GLY A 111 -24.70 6.21 -5.10
C GLY A 111 -23.27 6.21 -5.61
N LYS A 112 -22.24 6.49 -4.79
CA LYS A 112 -20.82 6.53 -5.22
C LYS A 112 -20.37 5.30 -6.02
N SER A 113 -20.63 4.10 -5.50
CA SER A 113 -20.29 2.85 -6.18
C SER A 113 -21.12 2.65 -7.46
N THR A 114 -22.35 3.15 -7.50
CA THR A 114 -23.20 3.15 -8.70
C THR A 114 -22.65 4.09 -9.76
N MET A 115 -22.20 5.29 -9.38
CA MET A 115 -21.54 6.24 -10.28
C MET A 115 -20.30 5.62 -10.93
N LEU A 116 -19.45 4.97 -10.14
CA LEU A 116 -18.28 4.27 -10.66
C LEU A 116 -18.70 3.15 -11.63
N LYS A 117 -19.71 2.34 -11.30
CA LYS A 117 -20.21 1.28 -12.20
C LYS A 117 -20.77 1.83 -13.52
N LEU A 118 -21.47 2.96 -13.49
CA LEU A 118 -21.92 3.67 -14.69
C LEU A 118 -20.73 4.13 -15.53
N LEU A 119 -19.76 4.81 -14.93
CA LEU A 119 -18.53 5.23 -15.64
C LEU A 119 -17.78 4.04 -16.25
N MET A 120 -17.67 2.91 -15.54
CA MET A 120 -17.00 1.73 -16.07
C MET A 120 -17.80 0.97 -17.14
N GLY A 121 -19.09 1.28 -17.31
CA GLY A 121 -19.97 0.58 -18.25
C GLY A 121 -20.52 -0.74 -17.73
N GLY A 122 -20.36 -1.04 -16.43
CA GLY A 122 -20.99 -2.19 -15.78
C GLY A 122 -22.48 -1.97 -15.50
N LEU A 123 -22.94 -0.72 -15.57
CA LEU A 123 -24.34 -0.33 -15.60
C LEU A 123 -24.56 0.62 -16.78
N SER A 124 -25.71 0.51 -17.42
CA SER A 124 -26.14 1.46 -18.45
C SER A 124 -26.95 2.58 -17.82
N PRO A 125 -26.76 3.84 -18.24
CA PRO A 125 -27.67 4.94 -17.91
C PRO A 125 -29.11 4.59 -18.26
N SER A 126 -30.07 5.03 -17.43
CA SER A 126 -31.49 4.91 -17.75
C SER A 126 -31.90 5.97 -18.76
N GLN A 127 -31.33 7.17 -18.64
CA GLN A 127 -31.37 8.27 -19.63
C GLN A 127 -29.99 8.91 -19.72
N GLY A 128 -29.77 9.72 -20.77
CA GLY A 128 -28.49 10.38 -21.04
C GLY A 128 -27.49 9.48 -21.74
N ILE A 129 -26.24 9.93 -21.84
CA ILE A 129 -25.22 9.29 -22.67
C ILE A 129 -23.97 8.98 -21.84
N ARG A 130 -23.46 7.76 -21.99
CA ARG A 130 -22.12 7.39 -21.54
C ARG A 130 -21.18 7.38 -22.73
N HIS A 131 -20.20 8.27 -22.73
CA HIS A 131 -19.08 8.27 -23.67
C HIS A 131 -17.87 7.60 -23.03
N ALA A 132 -17.27 6.64 -23.74
CA ALA A 132 -15.98 6.07 -23.40
C ALA A 132 -15.19 5.85 -24.68
N HIS A 133 -13.93 6.28 -24.69
CA HIS A 133 -13.05 6.08 -25.83
C HIS A 133 -12.87 4.58 -26.12
N ARG A 134 -12.88 4.18 -27.40
CA ARG A 134 -12.90 2.75 -27.80
C ARG A 134 -11.68 1.97 -27.32
N ASN A 135 -10.52 2.63 -27.25
CA ASN A 135 -9.27 2.04 -26.81
C ASN A 135 -9.02 2.24 -25.30
N LEU A 136 -9.98 2.79 -24.56
CA LEU A 136 -9.83 3.03 -23.12
C LEU A 136 -9.79 1.69 -22.37
N LYS A 137 -8.68 1.44 -21.67
CA LYS A 137 -8.57 0.32 -20.71
C LYS A 137 -8.87 0.84 -19.32
N ILE A 138 -9.81 0.20 -18.63
CA ILE A 138 -10.25 0.60 -17.30
C ILE A 138 -9.76 -0.45 -16.29
N GLY A 139 -8.90 -0.03 -15.37
CA GLY A 139 -8.57 -0.81 -14.18
C GLY A 139 -9.53 -0.45 -13.04
N TYR A 140 -10.15 -1.45 -12.42
CA TYR A 140 -11.03 -1.25 -11.26
C TYR A 140 -10.56 -2.07 -10.07
N PHE A 141 -10.49 -1.40 -8.92
CA PHE A 141 -10.21 -2.05 -7.66
C PHE A 141 -11.27 -1.71 -6.62
N SER A 142 -11.75 -2.75 -5.94
CA SER A 142 -12.68 -2.62 -4.82
C SER A 142 -12.28 -3.53 -3.67
N GLN A 143 -12.77 -3.22 -2.47
CA GLN A 143 -12.48 -4.00 -1.28
C GLN A 143 -12.89 -5.49 -1.43
N HIS A 144 -13.93 -5.81 -2.20
CA HIS A 144 -14.37 -7.18 -2.45
C HIS A 144 -13.46 -7.97 -3.39
N HIS A 145 -12.67 -7.30 -4.24
CA HIS A 145 -11.72 -8.00 -5.13
C HIS A 145 -10.57 -8.62 -4.35
N VAL A 146 -10.34 -8.21 -3.09
CA VAL A 146 -9.24 -8.69 -2.25
C VAL A 146 -9.32 -10.18 -1.97
N ASP A 147 -10.54 -10.72 -1.88
CA ASP A 147 -10.77 -12.12 -1.47
C ASP A 147 -10.50 -13.12 -2.60
N GLN A 148 -10.36 -12.66 -3.85
CA GLN A 148 -10.05 -13.51 -5.02
C GLN A 148 -8.54 -13.56 -5.36
N LEU A 149 -7.68 -12.88 -4.58
CA LEU A 149 -6.29 -12.61 -4.97
C LEU A 149 -5.27 -13.69 -4.60
N ASP A 150 -5.70 -14.83 -4.07
CA ASP A 150 -4.78 -15.92 -3.69
C ASP A 150 -4.02 -16.52 -4.89
N GLU A 151 -4.52 -16.30 -6.12
CA GLU A 151 -3.93 -16.80 -7.36
C GLU A 151 -2.69 -15.99 -7.83
N TYR A 152 -2.50 -14.75 -7.37
CA TYR A 152 -1.48 -13.82 -7.90
C TYR A 152 -0.19 -13.73 -7.07
N ARG A 153 0.02 -14.66 -6.13
CA ARG A 153 1.12 -14.62 -5.14
C ARG A 153 2.53 -14.54 -5.74
N HIS A 154 2.75 -15.11 -6.93
CA HIS A 154 4.06 -15.12 -7.57
C HIS A 154 4.56 -13.74 -8.04
N GLN A 155 3.65 -12.79 -8.30
CA GLN A 155 3.99 -11.47 -8.86
C GLN A 155 4.07 -10.36 -7.80
N LEU A 156 3.60 -10.65 -6.58
CA LEU A 156 3.62 -9.75 -5.42
C LEU A 156 5.02 -9.29 -5.00
N GLY A 157 6.05 -10.05 -5.37
CA GLY A 157 7.45 -9.68 -5.12
C GLY A 157 7.85 -8.34 -5.76
N SER A 158 7.31 -8.02 -6.95
CA SER A 158 7.57 -6.74 -7.64
C SER A 158 6.94 -5.54 -6.91
N TYR A 159 5.91 -5.80 -6.09
CA TYR A 159 5.19 -4.83 -5.27
C TYR A 159 5.67 -4.81 -3.81
N GLY A 160 6.86 -5.38 -3.54
CA GLY A 160 7.49 -5.40 -2.23
C GLY A 160 6.78 -6.24 -1.19
N ILE A 161 5.94 -7.18 -1.61
CA ILE A 161 5.42 -8.25 -0.77
C ILE A 161 6.32 -9.47 -1.03
N SER A 162 7.33 -9.64 -0.17
CA SER A 162 8.34 -10.71 -0.29
C SER A 162 8.58 -11.39 1.07
N GLY A 163 9.09 -12.63 1.05
CA GLY A 163 9.39 -13.39 2.27
C GLY A 163 8.13 -13.87 3.00
N GLU A 164 8.14 -13.90 4.34
CA GLU A 164 6.97 -14.32 5.15
C GLU A 164 5.69 -13.54 4.82
N LEU A 165 5.81 -12.27 4.39
CA LEU A 165 4.67 -11.44 4.02
C LEU A 165 3.94 -11.94 2.78
N ALA A 166 4.60 -12.69 1.88
CA ALA A 166 3.97 -13.29 0.70
C ALA A 166 3.15 -14.54 1.02
N VAL A 167 3.42 -15.18 2.16
CA VAL A 167 2.76 -16.42 2.60
C VAL A 167 1.62 -16.12 3.59
N ARG A 168 1.59 -14.90 4.13
CA ARG A 168 0.53 -14.45 5.03
C ARG A 168 -0.77 -14.17 4.26
N PRO A 169 -1.95 -14.49 4.85
CA PRO A 169 -3.23 -14.14 4.23
C PRO A 169 -3.30 -12.64 3.94
N VAL A 170 -3.80 -12.27 2.76
CA VAL A 170 -3.90 -10.87 2.30
C VAL A 170 -4.69 -10.00 3.30
N ALA A 171 -5.61 -10.61 4.06
CA ALA A 171 -6.35 -9.99 5.17
C ALA A 171 -5.46 -9.46 6.30
N SER A 172 -4.31 -10.08 6.56
CA SER A 172 -3.37 -9.77 7.64
C SER A 172 -2.31 -8.73 7.28
N LEU A 173 -2.21 -8.36 6.00
CA LEU A 173 -1.25 -7.38 5.50
C LEU A 173 -1.82 -5.96 5.62
N SER A 174 -1.32 -5.18 6.58
CA SER A 174 -1.60 -3.74 6.65
C SER A 174 -1.09 -3.06 5.37
N GLY A 175 -1.98 -2.49 4.56
CA GLY A 175 -1.64 -1.87 3.26
C GLY A 175 -1.30 -2.86 2.12
N GLY A 176 -1.21 -4.17 2.39
CA GLY A 176 -0.91 -5.18 1.37
C GLY A 176 -2.05 -5.38 0.37
N LYS A 177 -3.30 -5.24 0.82
CA LYS A 177 -4.50 -5.29 -0.04
C LYS A 177 -4.42 -4.32 -1.22
N SER A 178 -4.00 -3.08 -0.94
CA SER A 178 -3.85 -2.05 -1.98
C SER A 178 -2.67 -2.35 -2.89
N ARG A 179 -1.55 -2.87 -2.38
CA ARG A 179 -0.39 -3.22 -3.22
C ARG A 179 -0.70 -4.36 -4.19
N VAL A 180 -1.45 -5.36 -3.74
CA VAL A 180 -1.90 -6.48 -4.58
C VAL A 180 -2.86 -5.98 -5.67
N ALA A 181 -3.78 -5.07 -5.31
CA ALA A 181 -4.66 -4.42 -6.26
C ALA A 181 -3.94 -3.76 -7.41
N PHE A 182 -2.90 -2.98 -7.09
CA PHE A 182 -2.12 -2.26 -8.08
C PHE A 182 -1.37 -3.23 -8.99
N ALA A 183 -0.88 -4.35 -8.46
CA ALA A 183 -0.29 -5.42 -9.27
C ALA A 183 -1.25 -5.95 -10.35
N GLN A 184 -2.51 -6.16 -9.98
CA GLN A 184 -3.53 -6.59 -10.93
C GLN A 184 -3.85 -5.54 -12.00
N MET A 185 -3.84 -4.26 -11.63
CA MET A 185 -4.14 -3.17 -12.56
C MET A 185 -3.01 -2.87 -13.56
N THR A 186 -1.80 -3.35 -13.30
CA THR A 186 -0.65 -3.18 -14.20
C THR A 186 -0.44 -4.32 -15.19
N MET A 187 -1.22 -5.40 -15.07
CA MET A 187 -1.28 -6.50 -16.06
C MET A 187 -2.13 -6.10 -17.26
#